data_AF-A0A0R2SLS0-F1
#
_entry.id   AF-A0A0R2SLS0-F1
#
_cell.length_a   1.000
_cell.length_b   1.000
_cell.length_c   1.000
_cell.angle_alpha   90.00
_cell.angle_beta   90.00
_cell.angle_gamma   90.00
#
_symmetry.space_group_name_H-M   'P 1'
#
loop_
_entity.id
_entity.type
_entity.pdbx_description
1 polymer ?
#
loop_
_entity_poly.entity_id
_entity_poly.type
_entity_poly.pdbx_seq_one_letter_code
_entity_poly.pdbx_strand_id
1 'polypeptide(L)'
;DDLFYIDQMNSHNKNFALYFKTREKAILAKGENSNYISDYPKDLYIHNYETNSSDPLISYEWFPSQARHLLQEYDFPVFPDDFAYYLLKDDTTLVMVSAIKNINANFKFDIHSKKLELYPSNGKLDFIISSIAKKCGHLQFEENYKCGYYKPLISSNLIN
;
A
#
# COMPACT_ATOMS: atom_id res chain seq x y z
N ASP A 1 20.43 6.35 0.53
CA ASP A 1 19.14 6.10 1.20
C ASP A 1 18.09 5.70 0.18
N ASP A 2 17.52 4.51 0.34
CA ASP A 2 16.50 4.00 -0.58
C ASP A 2 15.18 4.76 -0.39
N LEU A 3 14.54 5.13 -1.50
CA LEU A 3 13.34 5.96 -1.55
C LEU A 3 12.06 5.23 -1.10
N PHE A 4 12.08 3.91 -1.06
CA PHE A 4 10.94 3.02 -0.74
C PHE A 4 11.41 1.73 -0.06
N TYR A 5 10.55 1.16 0.78
CA TYR A 5 10.73 -0.16 1.39
C TYR A 5 10.29 -1.20 0.37
N ILE A 6 11.11 -2.24 0.17
CA ILE A 6 10.81 -3.32 -0.77
C ILE A 6 10.38 -4.53 0.03
N ASP A 7 9.19 -5.05 -0.26
CA ASP A 7 8.59 -6.25 0.33
C ASP A 7 8.36 -6.26 1.85
N GLN A 8 9.03 -5.42 2.66
CA GLN A 8 8.83 -5.33 4.10
C GLN A 8 9.09 -3.91 4.65
N MET A 9 8.24 -3.45 5.57
CA MET A 9 8.47 -2.26 6.38
C MET A 9 8.06 -2.47 7.85
N ASN A 10 8.78 -1.85 8.77
CA ASN A 10 8.40 -1.81 10.19
C ASN A 10 7.43 -0.64 10.45
N SER A 11 6.53 -0.84 11.40
CA SER A 11 5.75 0.24 12.02
C SER A 11 6.63 1.31 12.65
N HIS A 12 6.09 2.52 12.81
CA HIS A 12 6.79 3.65 13.42
C HIS A 12 7.12 3.36 14.88
N ASN A 13 6.19 2.73 15.62
CA ASN A 13 6.38 2.27 16.99
C ASN A 13 7.19 0.96 17.12
N LYS A 14 7.48 0.27 16.01
CA LYS A 14 8.19 -1.02 15.95
C LYS A 14 7.48 -2.19 16.66
N ASN A 15 6.16 -2.12 16.84
CA ASN A 15 5.38 -3.21 17.44
C ASN A 15 4.95 -4.26 16.41
N PHE A 16 4.89 -3.88 15.14
CA PHE A 16 4.61 -4.80 14.04
C PHE A 16 5.41 -4.47 12.77
N ALA A 17 5.41 -5.38 11.81
CA ALA A 17 5.87 -5.15 10.44
C ALA A 17 4.79 -5.50 9.43
N LEU A 18 4.76 -4.76 8.33
CA LEU A 18 4.01 -5.12 7.14
C LEU A 18 4.96 -5.74 6.12
N TYR A 19 4.54 -6.81 5.48
CA TYR A 19 5.34 -7.46 4.46
C TYR A 19 4.47 -8.17 3.43
N PHE A 20 4.97 -8.25 2.20
CA PHE A 20 4.33 -9.00 1.15
C PHE A 20 4.74 -10.47 1.22
N LYS A 21 3.76 -11.36 1.14
CA LYS A 21 3.99 -12.80 1.10
C LYS A 21 3.40 -13.38 -0.18
N THR A 22 4.27 -13.97 -0.98
CA THR A 22 3.90 -14.73 -2.17
C THR A 22 3.04 -15.93 -1.78
N ARG A 23 1.97 -16.16 -2.52
CA ARG A 23 1.08 -17.31 -2.31
C ARG A 23 1.70 -18.60 -2.84
N GLU A 24 1.33 -19.73 -2.22
CA GLU A 24 1.76 -21.06 -2.70
C GLU A 24 1.03 -21.49 -3.98
N LYS A 25 -0.22 -21.04 -4.16
CA LYS A 25 -1.04 -21.34 -5.34
C LYS A 25 -0.91 -20.21 -6.35
N ALA A 26 -0.43 -20.54 -7.54
CA ALA A 26 -0.52 -19.66 -8.70
C ALA A 26 -1.99 -19.42 -9.06
N ILE A 27 -2.31 -18.21 -9.48
CA ILE A 27 -3.68 -17.87 -9.89
C ILE A 27 -3.73 -17.83 -11.40
N LEU A 28 -4.55 -18.73 -11.98
CA LEU A 28 -4.85 -18.71 -13.41
C LEU A 28 -5.90 -17.64 -13.67
N ALA A 29 -5.47 -16.45 -14.07
CA ALA A 29 -6.38 -15.48 -14.66
C ALA A 29 -6.77 -15.96 -16.07
N LYS A 30 -8.06 -16.29 -16.26
CA LYS A 30 -8.62 -16.61 -17.57
C LYS A 30 -8.75 -15.30 -18.37
N GLY A 31 -7.93 -15.14 -19.40
CA GLY A 31 -8.21 -14.16 -20.44
C GLY A 31 -9.16 -14.73 -21.49
N GLU A 32 -9.64 -13.85 -22.37
CA GLU A 32 -10.59 -14.19 -23.44
C GLU A 32 -10.00 -15.19 -24.46
N ASN A 33 -8.69 -15.15 -24.70
CA ASN A 33 -7.99 -15.96 -25.72
C ASN A 33 -6.93 -16.92 -25.16
N SER A 34 -6.38 -16.66 -23.96
CA SER A 34 -5.41 -17.52 -23.26
C SER A 34 -5.39 -17.21 -21.76
N ASN A 35 -4.84 -18.11 -20.94
CA ASN A 35 -4.48 -17.77 -19.56
C ASN A 35 -3.24 -16.88 -19.62
N TYR A 36 -3.32 -15.63 -19.15
CA TYR A 36 -2.26 -14.66 -19.45
C TYR A 36 -1.07 -14.68 -18.48
N ILE A 37 -1.23 -15.18 -17.25
CA ILE A 37 -0.21 -14.98 -16.21
C ILE A 37 -0.26 -16.13 -15.20
N SER A 38 0.87 -16.84 -14.97
CA SER A 38 1.07 -17.71 -13.80
C SER A 38 1.83 -16.92 -12.73
N ASP A 39 1.19 -15.87 -12.24
CA ASP A 39 1.78 -15.09 -11.18
C ASP A 39 1.40 -15.75 -9.87
N TYR A 40 2.37 -15.73 -8.97
CA TYR A 40 2.13 -16.00 -7.58
C TYR A 40 1.88 -14.63 -6.94
N PRO A 41 0.62 -14.18 -6.86
CA PRO A 41 0.36 -12.86 -6.35
C PRO A 41 0.78 -12.79 -4.89
N LYS A 42 1.01 -11.57 -4.44
CA LYS A 42 1.42 -11.31 -3.06
C LYS A 42 0.26 -10.75 -2.27
N ASP A 43 0.02 -11.36 -1.12
CA ASP A 43 -0.87 -10.81 -0.09
C ASP A 43 -0.04 -9.90 0.82
N LEU A 44 -0.67 -8.84 1.36
CA LEU A 44 -0.06 -8.02 2.40
C LEU A 44 -0.36 -8.67 3.76
N TYR A 45 0.69 -8.98 4.52
CA TYR A 45 0.63 -9.53 5.86
C TYR A 45 1.03 -8.50 6.90
N ILE A 46 0.53 -8.69 8.13
CA ILE A 46 1.00 -8.01 9.33
C ILE A 46 1.64 -9.04 10.27
N HIS A 47 2.85 -8.76 10.73
CA HIS A 47 3.56 -9.54 11.74
C HIS A 47 3.60 -8.77 13.05
N ASN A 48 2.97 -9.30 14.10
CA ASN A 48 3.01 -8.71 15.43
C ASN A 48 4.22 -9.28 16.20
N TYR A 49 5.12 -8.40 16.64
CA TYR A 49 6.33 -8.80 17.36
C TYR A 49 6.09 -9.24 18.80
N GLU A 50 5.02 -8.77 19.44
CA GLU A 50 4.67 -9.15 20.81
C GLU A 50 4.15 -10.59 20.86
N THR A 51 3.27 -10.96 19.93
CA THR A 51 2.69 -12.30 19.85
C THR A 51 3.50 -13.25 18.97
N ASN A 52 4.49 -12.73 18.23
CA ASN A 52 5.27 -13.44 17.22
C ASN A 52 4.38 -14.18 16.20
N SER A 53 3.26 -13.57 15.82
CA SER A 53 2.27 -14.13 14.90
C SER A 53 2.12 -13.27 13.66
N SER A 54 1.82 -13.91 12.53
CA SER A 54 1.58 -13.24 11.27
C SER A 54 0.20 -13.58 10.73
N ASP A 55 -0.54 -12.55 10.33
CA ASP A 55 -1.89 -12.68 9.81
C ASP A 55 -2.02 -11.96 8.46
N PRO A 56 -2.84 -12.48 7.53
CA PRO A 56 -3.14 -11.78 6.28
C PRO A 56 -3.94 -10.51 6.60
N LEU A 57 -3.42 -9.37 6.15
CA LEU A 57 -4.04 -8.06 6.35
C LEU A 57 -4.91 -7.69 5.14
N ILE A 58 -4.34 -7.77 3.94
CA ILE A 58 -5.03 -7.52 2.67
C ILE A 58 -4.70 -8.69 1.75
N SER A 59 -5.65 -9.58 1.54
CA SER A 59 -5.47 -10.74 0.68
C SER A 59 -5.96 -10.49 -0.75
N TYR A 60 -5.42 -11.27 -1.68
CA TYR A 60 -5.83 -11.30 -3.07
C TYR A 60 -7.30 -11.74 -3.26
N GLU A 61 -7.87 -12.59 -2.40
CA GLU A 61 -9.31 -12.92 -2.49
C GLU A 61 -10.19 -11.75 -2.08
N TRP A 62 -9.80 -11.05 -1.01
CA TRP A 62 -10.64 -10.04 -0.39
C TRP A 62 -10.55 -8.71 -1.15
N PHE A 63 -9.33 -8.26 -1.47
CA PHE A 63 -9.09 -6.90 -1.96
C PHE A 63 -9.77 -6.58 -3.30
N PRO A 64 -9.66 -7.39 -4.37
CA PRO A 64 -10.31 -7.09 -5.64
C PRO A 64 -11.83 -7.00 -5.51
N SER A 65 -12.44 -7.82 -4.64
CA SER A 65 -13.88 -7.78 -4.38
C SER A 65 -14.30 -6.45 -3.78
N GLN A 66 -13.55 -5.94 -2.80
CA GLN A 66 -13.85 -4.66 -2.15
C GLN A 66 -13.53 -3.47 -3.06
N ALA A 67 -12.38 -3.50 -3.72
CA ALA A 67 -11.95 -2.44 -4.62
C ALA A 67 -12.92 -2.27 -5.79
N ARG A 68 -13.47 -3.36 -6.36
CA ARG A 68 -14.48 -3.29 -7.43
C ARG A 68 -15.71 -2.48 -7.03
N HIS A 69 -16.17 -2.58 -5.79
CA HIS A 69 -17.32 -1.79 -5.32
C HIS A 69 -17.01 -0.28 -5.24
N LEU A 70 -15.74 0.06 -5.02
CA LEU A 70 -15.25 1.44 -4.92
C LEU A 70 -14.85 2.01 -6.30
N LEU A 71 -14.43 1.16 -7.23
CA LEU A 71 -13.97 1.51 -8.58
C LEU A 71 -15.06 1.20 -9.62
N GLN A 72 -16.27 1.73 -9.43
CA GLN A 72 -17.47 1.35 -10.20
C GLN A 72 -17.33 1.45 -11.74
N GLU A 73 -16.34 2.21 -12.25
CA GLU A 73 -16.09 2.44 -13.68
C GLU A 73 -14.81 1.77 -14.21
N TYR A 74 -14.10 0.98 -13.39
CA TYR A 74 -12.86 0.31 -13.79
C TYR A 74 -13.09 -1.19 -14.03
N ASP A 75 -12.88 -1.63 -15.27
CA ASP A 75 -13.23 -2.99 -15.71
C ASP A 75 -12.22 -4.07 -15.33
N PHE A 76 -10.99 -3.69 -14.95
CA PHE A 76 -9.93 -4.65 -14.63
C PHE A 76 -9.81 -4.89 -13.12
N PRO A 77 -9.49 -6.13 -12.70
CA PRO A 77 -9.19 -6.39 -11.29
C PRO A 77 -7.94 -5.61 -10.87
N VAL A 78 -7.89 -5.25 -9.59
CA VAL A 78 -6.76 -4.59 -8.95
C VAL A 78 -6.33 -5.41 -7.74
N PHE A 79 -5.04 -5.51 -7.53
CA PHE A 79 -4.43 -6.42 -6.56
C PHE A 79 -3.65 -5.67 -5.48
N PRO A 80 -3.37 -6.31 -4.33
CA PRO A 80 -2.64 -5.66 -3.26
C PRO A 80 -1.26 -5.15 -3.70
N ASP A 81 -0.54 -5.89 -4.55
CA ASP A 81 0.78 -5.52 -5.03
C ASP A 81 0.78 -4.42 -6.10
N ASP A 82 -0.38 -3.96 -6.60
CA ASP A 82 -0.51 -2.85 -7.55
C ASP A 82 -0.39 -1.46 -6.90
N PHE A 83 -0.20 -1.40 -5.58
CA PHE A 83 -0.23 -0.17 -4.79
C PHE A 83 1.07 0.04 -4.00
N ALA A 84 1.42 1.31 -3.82
CA ALA A 84 2.39 1.75 -2.82
C ALA A 84 1.66 2.08 -1.51
N TYR A 85 2.19 1.57 -0.40
CA TYR A 85 1.57 1.64 0.93
C TYR A 85 2.32 2.63 1.82
N TYR A 86 1.65 3.71 2.20
CA TYR A 86 2.17 4.67 3.18
C TYR A 86 1.52 4.42 4.53
N LEU A 87 2.30 3.93 5.50
CA LEU A 87 1.87 3.85 6.89
C LEU A 87 2.00 5.21 7.56
N LEU A 88 0.89 5.73 8.07
CA LEU A 88 0.90 7.00 8.81
C LEU A 88 1.49 6.82 10.22
N LYS A 89 1.89 7.92 10.85
CA LYS A 89 2.47 7.94 12.21
C LYS A 89 1.54 7.42 13.31
N ASP A 90 0.26 7.27 13.03
CA ASP A 90 -0.70 6.67 13.95
C ASP A 90 -0.53 5.14 14.06
N ASP A 91 0.26 4.51 13.17
CA ASP A 91 0.45 3.06 13.06
C ASP A 91 -0.84 2.28 12.81
N THR A 92 -1.91 2.95 12.35
CA THR A 92 -3.22 2.33 12.08
C THR A 92 -3.70 2.57 10.66
N THR A 93 -3.33 3.70 10.05
CA THR A 93 -3.82 4.11 8.74
C THR A 93 -2.81 3.79 7.64
N LEU A 94 -3.26 3.07 6.61
CA LEU A 94 -2.55 2.88 5.35
C LEU A 94 -3.18 3.75 4.26
N VAL A 95 -2.36 4.58 3.62
CA VAL A 95 -2.73 5.26 2.37
C VAL A 95 -2.15 4.46 1.21
N MET A 96 -3.04 3.94 0.36
CA MET A 96 -2.70 3.14 -0.80
C MET A 96 -2.74 4.01 -2.05
N VAL A 97 -1.59 4.18 -2.67
CA VAL A 97 -1.43 4.97 -3.89
C VAL A 97 -1.23 4.01 -5.05
N SER A 98 -2.11 4.05 -6.05
CA SER A 98 -1.96 3.16 -7.21
C SER A 98 -0.63 3.43 -7.93
N ALA A 99 0.12 2.36 -8.21
CA ALA A 99 1.32 2.40 -9.05
C ALA A 99 0.96 2.27 -10.55
N ILE A 100 -0.28 1.96 -10.88
CA ILE A 100 -0.77 1.77 -12.25
C ILE A 100 -1.39 3.07 -12.76
N LYS A 101 -0.89 3.56 -13.92
CA LYS A 101 -1.29 4.85 -14.50
C LYS A 101 -2.78 4.99 -14.84
N ASN A 102 -3.48 3.88 -15.07
CA ASN A 102 -4.87 3.87 -15.49
C ASN A 102 -5.88 3.90 -14.32
N ILE A 103 -5.41 3.83 -13.07
CA ILE A 103 -6.25 3.85 -11.88
C ILE A 103 -6.13 5.23 -11.20
N ASN A 104 -7.13 6.09 -11.42
CA ASN A 104 -7.19 7.42 -10.82
C ASN A 104 -7.77 7.43 -9.39
N ALA A 105 -7.73 6.30 -8.69
CA ALA A 105 -8.19 6.16 -7.32
C ALA A 105 -7.04 5.89 -6.36
N ASN A 106 -7.21 6.34 -5.12
CA ASN A 106 -6.41 5.93 -3.99
C ASN A 106 -7.33 5.35 -2.94
N PHE A 107 -6.77 4.53 -2.06
CA PHE A 107 -7.52 4.00 -0.93
C PHE A 107 -6.93 4.45 0.39
N LYS A 108 -7.81 4.52 1.37
CA LYS A 108 -7.47 4.53 2.78
C LYS A 108 -7.87 3.18 3.35
N PHE A 109 -6.97 2.55 4.08
CA PHE A 109 -7.24 1.30 4.77
C PHE A 109 -6.90 1.46 6.26
N ASP A 110 -7.84 1.09 7.13
CA ASP A 110 -7.64 1.08 8.58
C ASP A 110 -7.31 -0.36 9.03
N ILE A 111 -6.14 -0.55 9.63
CA ILE A 111 -5.59 -1.86 9.99
C ILE A 111 -6.47 -2.60 11.00
N HIS A 112 -7.04 -1.89 11.98
CA HIS A 112 -7.79 -2.51 13.08
C HIS A 112 -9.21 -2.88 12.66
N SER A 113 -9.90 -1.94 12.02
CA SER A 113 -11.28 -2.15 11.54
C SER A 113 -11.36 -2.92 10.23
N LYS A 114 -10.22 -3.10 9.53
CA LYS A 114 -10.11 -3.71 8.20
C LYS A 114 -11.02 -3.04 7.16
N LYS A 115 -11.20 -1.73 7.30
CA LYS A 115 -12.10 -0.93 6.46
C LYS A 115 -11.32 -0.30 5.31
N LEU A 116 -11.78 -0.54 4.07
CA LEU A 116 -11.26 0.08 2.85
C LEU A 116 -12.22 1.18 2.39
N GLU A 117 -11.68 2.37 2.13
CA GLU A 117 -12.43 3.53 1.66
C GLU A 117 -11.69 4.23 0.53
N LEU A 118 -12.41 4.97 -0.31
CA LEU A 118 -11.80 5.88 -1.27
C LEU A 118 -11.10 7.02 -0.53
N TYR A 119 -9.84 7.27 -0.88
CA TYR A 119 -9.13 8.44 -0.43
C TYR A 119 -9.39 9.60 -1.39
N PRO A 120 -9.81 10.78 -0.91
CA PRO A 120 -10.20 11.90 -1.78
C PRO A 120 -9.03 12.33 -2.69
N SER A 121 -9.30 12.37 -3.99
CA SER A 121 -8.32 12.65 -5.06
C SER A 121 -7.82 14.10 -5.03
N ASN A 122 -8.58 15.00 -4.42
CA ASN A 122 -8.34 16.43 -4.31
C ASN A 122 -7.04 16.76 -3.53
N GLY A 123 -6.61 15.87 -2.63
CA GLY A 123 -5.41 16.03 -1.79
C GLY A 123 -4.33 14.95 -2.00
N LYS A 124 -4.49 14.11 -3.04
CA LYS A 124 -3.60 12.98 -3.37
C LYS A 124 -2.15 13.44 -3.63
N LEU A 125 -2.00 14.57 -4.31
CA LEU A 125 -0.72 15.22 -4.52
C LEU A 125 -0.23 15.93 -3.25
N ASP A 126 -1.08 16.58 -2.46
CA ASP A 126 -0.63 17.31 -1.26
C ASP A 126 -0.10 16.41 -0.14
N PHE A 127 -0.63 15.21 0.07
CA PHE A 127 -0.08 14.24 1.03
C PHE A 127 1.29 13.69 0.59
N ILE A 128 1.43 13.36 -0.69
CA ILE A 128 2.67 12.83 -1.28
C ILE A 128 3.73 13.96 -1.42
N ILE A 129 3.31 15.14 -1.88
CA ILE A 129 4.14 16.35 -1.97
C ILE A 129 4.50 16.82 -0.57
N SER A 130 3.62 16.83 0.44
CA SER A 130 4.04 17.21 1.80
C SER A 130 5.00 16.20 2.44
N SER A 131 4.94 14.93 2.08
CA SER A 131 5.90 13.92 2.54
C SER A 131 7.24 13.97 1.77
N ILE A 132 7.23 14.30 0.47
CA ILE A 132 8.43 14.44 -0.38
C ILE A 132 9.08 15.83 -0.27
N ALA A 133 8.30 16.92 -0.33
CA ALA A 133 8.72 18.32 -0.27
C ALA A 133 9.10 18.79 1.15
N LYS A 134 8.69 18.09 2.21
CA LYS A 134 9.29 18.23 3.56
C LYS A 134 10.69 17.59 3.66
N LYS A 135 11.37 17.32 2.56
CA LYS A 135 12.84 17.40 2.52
C LYS A 135 13.25 18.87 2.70
N CYS A 136 13.28 19.30 3.96
CA CYS A 136 14.28 20.22 4.51
C CYS A 136 14.52 21.54 3.75
N GLY A 137 13.56 22.47 3.80
CA GLY A 137 13.79 23.86 3.46
C GLY A 137 12.63 24.70 3.95
N HIS A 138 12.81 25.34 5.10
CA HIS A 138 11.86 26.25 5.76
C HIS A 138 11.01 27.09 4.79
N LEU A 139 9.73 27.29 5.12
CA LEU A 139 9.04 28.51 4.70
C LEU A 139 9.37 29.68 5.67
N GLN A 140 9.72 29.41 6.93
CA GLN A 140 10.12 30.42 7.94
C GLN A 140 11.24 29.92 8.89
N PHE A 141 12.12 30.85 9.29
CA PHE A 141 13.44 30.63 9.94
C PHE A 141 13.41 30.03 11.38
N GLU A 142 12.23 29.81 11.98
CA GLU A 142 12.10 29.53 13.42
C GLU A 142 11.47 28.16 13.77
N GLU A 143 11.24 27.30 12.78
CA GLU A 143 10.55 26.02 13.03
C GLU A 143 11.51 24.85 13.31
N ASN A 144 11.65 24.47 14.59
CA ASN A 144 12.37 23.27 15.05
C ASN A 144 11.55 21.97 14.92
N TYR A 145 11.05 21.63 13.72
CA TYR A 145 10.41 20.33 13.50
C TYR A 145 11.42 19.28 13.01
N LYS A 146 11.53 18.15 13.72
CA LYS A 146 12.22 16.94 13.24
C LYS A 146 11.54 16.45 11.95
N CYS A 147 12.14 16.74 10.80
CA CYS A 147 11.70 16.27 9.49
C CYS A 147 11.65 14.73 9.48
N GLY A 148 10.51 14.15 9.08
CA GLY A 148 10.34 12.71 8.95
C GLY A 148 9.70 12.40 7.60
N TYR A 149 10.40 11.62 6.77
CA TYR A 149 9.94 11.14 5.47
C TYR A 149 9.08 9.87 5.66
N TYR A 150 7.88 9.83 5.06
CA TYR A 150 7.10 8.60 4.99
C TYR A 150 7.52 7.81 3.78
N LYS A 151 8.37 6.82 4.01
CA LYS A 151 8.85 5.91 2.98
C LYS A 151 7.76 4.88 2.68
N PRO A 152 7.27 4.75 1.44
CA PRO A 152 6.24 3.77 1.12
C PRO A 152 6.82 2.36 1.08
N LEU A 153 5.98 1.38 1.40
CA LEU A 153 6.20 -0.02 1.08
C LEU A 153 5.68 -0.33 -0.33
N ILE A 154 6.51 -0.96 -1.14
CA ILE A 154 6.15 -1.44 -2.48
C ILE A 154 6.49 -2.92 -2.62
N SER A 155 5.69 -3.62 -3.42
CA SER A 155 5.99 -4.99 -3.82
C SER A 155 7.17 -4.98 -4.78
N SER A 156 8.09 -5.94 -4.65
CA SER A 156 9.15 -6.11 -5.66
C SER A 156 8.62 -6.46 -7.05
N ASN A 157 7.36 -6.92 -7.18
CA ASN A 157 6.69 -7.13 -8.46
C ASN A 157 6.50 -5.82 -9.26
N LEU A 158 6.50 -4.65 -8.60
CA LEU A 158 6.37 -3.35 -9.27
C LEU A 158 7.69 -2.81 -9.84
N ILE A 159 8.82 -3.42 -9.49
CA ILE A 159 10.17 -2.95 -9.85
C ILE A 159 10.75 -3.76 -11.02
N ASN A 160 10.28 -5.00 -11.20
CA ASN A 160 10.81 -5.97 -12.17
C ASN A 160 10.18 -5.82 -13.56
#